data_AF-A0A925IFK2-F1
#
_entry.id   AF-A0A925IFK2-F1
#
_cell.length_a   1.000
_cell.length_b   1.000
_cell.length_c   1.000
_cell.angle_alpha   90.00
_cell.angle_beta   90.00
_cell.angle_gamma   90.00
#
_symmetry.space_group_name_H-M   'P 1'
#
loop_
_entity.id
_entity.type
_entity.pdbx_description
1 polymer ?
#
loop_
_entity_poly.entity_id
_entity_poly.type
_entity_poly.pdbx_seq_one_letter_code
_entity_poly.pdbx_strand_id
1 'polypeptide(L)'
;MSKSKSKIRALPSKPKKQYRQSLFSPVLSLAERVLALPRLMRILIAAVFALAVTLDILVVFYVIDKSLINSGPIEYVPVTIATVFGLVMYVAGWQIIVGTIGMPRTAGRVVLWYLVAGTLAVLVALMWFFQTRTIINTPI
;
A
#
# COMPACT_ATOMS: atom_id res chain seq x y z
N MET A 1 32.90 -58.92 -30.03
CA MET A 1 32.65 -57.57 -30.59
C MET A 1 31.36 -57.05 -29.98
N SER A 2 31.14 -55.80 -29.57
CA SER A 2 31.96 -54.65 -29.19
C SER A 2 31.07 -53.85 -28.23
N LYS A 3 31.63 -53.42 -27.10
CA LYS A 3 30.97 -52.55 -26.12
C LYS A 3 30.80 -51.16 -26.74
N SER A 4 29.60 -50.58 -26.73
CA SER A 4 29.45 -49.13 -26.95
C SER A 4 28.68 -48.49 -25.81
N LYS A 5 29.45 -47.92 -24.88
CA LYS A 5 28.98 -47.06 -23.79
C LYS A 5 28.69 -45.68 -24.37
N SER A 6 27.44 -45.31 -24.62
CA SER A 6 27.09 -43.90 -24.91
C SER A 6 26.91 -43.13 -23.59
N LYS A 7 28.03 -42.65 -23.07
CA LYS A 7 28.10 -41.75 -21.92
C LYS A 7 27.71 -40.33 -22.37
N ILE A 8 26.42 -40.03 -22.46
CA ILE A 8 25.95 -38.65 -22.68
C ILE A 8 25.96 -37.93 -21.34
N ARG A 9 27.01 -37.13 -21.15
CA ARG A 9 27.22 -36.24 -20.01
C ARG A 9 26.47 -34.94 -20.29
N ALA A 10 25.24 -34.82 -19.79
CA ALA A 10 24.56 -33.53 -19.70
C ALA A 10 24.91 -32.87 -18.36
N LEU A 11 25.60 -31.73 -18.42
CA LEU A 11 25.84 -30.85 -17.27
C LEU A 11 24.59 -30.01 -17.02
N PRO A 12 23.87 -30.14 -15.88
CA PRO A 12 22.90 -29.13 -15.50
C PRO A 12 23.65 -27.86 -15.07
N SER A 13 23.46 -26.84 -15.88
CA SER A 13 23.99 -25.48 -15.78
C SER A 13 23.57 -24.74 -14.50
N LYS A 14 24.59 -24.26 -13.76
CA LYS A 14 24.65 -23.03 -12.94
C LYS A 14 23.46 -22.70 -12.00
N PRO A 15 23.65 -22.75 -10.67
CA PRO A 15 22.85 -21.90 -9.78
C PRO A 15 23.40 -20.46 -9.84
N LYS A 16 23.09 -19.71 -10.90
CA LYS A 16 23.38 -18.26 -10.99
C LYS A 16 22.17 -17.44 -10.51
N LYS A 17 21.76 -17.56 -9.25
CA LYS A 17 20.88 -16.58 -8.57
C LYS A 17 21.16 -16.51 -7.06
N GLN A 18 22.43 -16.56 -6.68
CA GLN A 18 22.80 -16.32 -5.30
C GLN A 18 23.33 -14.89 -5.19
N TYR A 19 22.77 -14.14 -4.24
CA TYR A 19 23.42 -13.00 -3.62
C TYR A 19 23.42 -11.64 -4.36
N ARG A 20 22.23 -11.14 -4.71
CA ARG A 20 21.99 -9.67 -4.72
C ARG A 20 21.19 -9.23 -3.50
N GLN A 21 21.45 -9.87 -2.34
CA GLN A 21 20.71 -9.70 -1.09
C GLN A 21 21.31 -8.67 -0.11
N SER A 22 22.38 -7.96 -0.47
CA SER A 22 23.25 -7.34 0.54
C SER A 22 23.17 -5.82 0.72
N LEU A 23 22.13 -5.11 0.24
CA LEU A 23 22.08 -3.63 0.42
C LEU A 23 20.73 -3.04 0.87
N PHE A 24 19.68 -3.84 1.09
CA PHE A 24 18.38 -3.35 1.56
C PHE A 24 17.88 -4.05 2.84
N SER A 25 18.80 -4.49 3.71
CA SER A 25 18.48 -5.32 4.88
C SER A 25 17.56 -4.70 5.94
N PRO A 26 17.56 -3.37 6.24
CA PRO A 26 16.65 -2.86 7.26
C PRO A 26 15.24 -2.65 6.72
N VAL A 27 15.11 -2.26 5.45
CA VAL A 27 13.84 -1.85 4.86
C VAL A 27 12.96 -3.07 4.53
N LEU A 28 13.56 -4.17 4.06
CA LEU A 28 12.85 -5.45 3.94
C LEU A 28 12.42 -6.01 5.31
N SER A 29 13.24 -5.80 6.34
CA SER A 29 12.89 -6.27 7.70
C SER A 29 11.61 -5.62 8.24
N LEU A 30 11.32 -4.37 7.84
CA LEU A 30 10.06 -3.70 8.20
C LEU A 30 8.86 -4.38 7.55
N ALA A 31 8.93 -4.69 6.25
CA ALA A 31 7.86 -5.40 5.55
C ALA A 31 7.58 -6.78 6.19
N GLU A 32 8.64 -7.51 6.55
CA GLU A 32 8.52 -8.81 7.23
C GLU A 32 7.91 -8.67 8.63
N ARG A 33 8.30 -7.66 9.41
CA ARG A 33 7.70 -7.36 10.72
C ARG A 33 6.21 -7.09 10.61
N VAL A 34 5.79 -6.28 9.63
CA VAL A 34 4.38 -5.97 9.41
C VAL A 34 3.61 -7.24 9.02
N LEU A 35 4.18 -8.09 8.16
CA LEU A 35 3.57 -9.36 7.77
C LEU A 35 3.49 -10.37 8.92
N ALA A 36 4.38 -10.27 9.92
CA ALA A 36 4.35 -11.08 11.13
C ALA A 36 3.29 -10.64 12.15
N LEU A 37 2.65 -9.48 11.96
CA LEU A 37 1.61 -8.99 12.87
C LEU A 37 0.35 -9.87 12.84
N PRO A 38 -0.42 -9.90 13.95
CA PRO A 38 -1.73 -10.53 13.99
C PRO A 38 -2.63 -10.00 12.86
N ARG A 39 -3.49 -10.87 12.33
CA ARG A 39 -4.38 -10.55 11.20
C ARG A 39 -5.17 -9.26 11.45
N LEU A 40 -5.67 -9.07 12.66
CA LEU A 40 -6.44 -7.88 13.06
C LEU A 40 -5.63 -6.59 12.88
N MET A 41 -4.36 -6.57 13.30
CA MET A 41 -3.49 -5.39 13.15
C MET A 41 -3.22 -5.07 11.68
N ARG A 42 -3.03 -6.08 10.83
CA ARG A 42 -2.86 -5.89 9.38
C ARG A 42 -4.12 -5.30 8.73
N ILE A 43 -5.30 -5.73 9.18
CA ILE A 43 -6.58 -5.15 8.75
C ILE A 43 -6.72 -3.70 9.19
N LEU A 44 -6.35 -3.38 10.43
CA LEU A 44 -6.37 -2.01 10.94
C LEU A 44 -5.44 -1.09 10.14
N ILE A 45 -4.21 -1.54 9.82
CA ILE A 45 -3.29 -0.77 8.97
C ILE A 45 -3.92 -0.48 7.60
N ALA A 46 -4.52 -1.49 6.96
CA ALA A 46 -5.19 -1.30 5.67
C ALA A 46 -6.38 -0.32 5.77
N ALA A 47 -7.18 -0.40 6.84
CA ALA A 47 -8.30 0.49 7.10
C ALA A 47 -7.85 1.94 7.33
N VAL A 48 -6.82 2.16 8.14
CA VAL A 48 -6.26 3.49 8.41
C VAL A 48 -5.74 4.14 7.14
N PHE A 49 -5.03 3.39 6.30
CA PHE A 49 -4.54 3.92 5.02
C PHE A 49 -5.67 4.25 4.04
N ALA A 50 -6.68 3.39 3.96
CA ALA A 50 -7.86 3.66 3.15
C ALA A 50 -8.61 4.92 3.61
N LEU A 51 -8.78 5.09 4.91
CA LEU A 51 -9.41 6.28 5.48
C LEU A 51 -8.58 7.54 5.22
N ALA A 52 -7.26 7.48 5.39
CA ALA A 52 -6.39 8.61 5.08
C ALA A 52 -6.52 9.06 3.63
N VAL A 53 -6.47 8.12 2.67
CA VAL A 53 -6.68 8.42 1.24
C VAL A 53 -8.06 9.03 0.98
N THR A 54 -9.10 8.51 1.64
CA THR A 54 -10.47 9.04 1.49
C THR A 54 -10.54 10.50 1.96
N LEU A 55 -9.95 10.80 3.11
CA LEU A 55 -9.91 12.16 3.68
C LEU A 55 -9.09 13.10 2.79
N ASP A 56 -7.92 12.68 2.32
CA ASP A 56 -7.07 13.49 1.46
C ASP A 56 -7.80 13.90 0.16
N ILE A 57 -8.47 12.95 -0.49
CA ILE A 57 -9.23 13.23 -1.72
C ILE A 57 -10.37 14.22 -1.46
N LEU A 58 -11.11 14.04 -0.36
CA LEU A 58 -12.16 14.99 0.04
C LEU A 58 -11.62 16.40 0.23
N VAL A 59 -10.48 16.55 0.91
CA VAL A 59 -9.84 17.86 1.12
C VAL A 59 -9.39 18.47 -0.21
N VAL A 60 -8.82 17.66 -1.12
CA VAL A 60 -8.43 18.13 -2.46
C VAL A 60 -9.63 18.70 -3.21
N PHE A 61 -10.79 18.02 -3.21
CA PHE A 61 -12.01 18.55 -3.82
C PHE A 61 -12.49 19.84 -3.15
N TYR A 62 -12.45 19.90 -1.81
CA TYR A 62 -12.82 21.09 -1.06
C TYR A 62 -11.94 22.31 -1.40
N VAL A 63 -10.64 22.09 -1.63
CA VAL A 63 -9.69 23.16 -2.00
C VAL A 63 -9.86 23.59 -3.46
N ILE A 64 -10.04 22.64 -4.38
CA ILE A 64 -10.12 22.91 -5.82
C ILE A 64 -11.41 23.63 -6.18
N ASP A 65 -12.54 23.26 -5.57
CA ASP A 65 -13.82 23.84 -5.96
C ASP A 65 -14.81 23.94 -4.81
N LYS A 66 -14.76 25.08 -4.12
CA LYS A 66 -15.77 25.45 -3.12
C LYS A 66 -17.18 25.60 -3.71
N SER A 67 -17.30 25.77 -5.04
CA SER A 67 -18.57 25.98 -5.72
C SER A 67 -19.27 24.66 -6.11
N LEU A 68 -18.51 23.60 -6.40
CA LEU A 68 -19.03 22.25 -6.68
C LEU A 68 -19.81 21.65 -5.51
N ILE A 69 -19.46 22.01 -4.27
CA ILE A 69 -20.15 21.50 -3.07
C ILE A 69 -21.52 22.19 -2.88
N ASN A 70 -21.70 23.42 -3.39
CA ASN A 70 -22.93 24.20 -3.19
C ASN A 70 -23.88 24.20 -4.41
N SER A 71 -23.56 23.45 -5.47
CA SER A 71 -24.31 23.45 -6.74
C SER A 71 -25.05 22.13 -6.99
N GLY A 72 -26.03 21.83 -6.12
CA GLY A 72 -27.07 20.81 -6.38
C GLY A 72 -26.53 19.37 -6.59
N PRO A 73 -27.01 18.61 -7.60
CA PRO A 73 -26.79 17.17 -7.72
C PRO A 73 -25.31 16.73 -7.89
N ILE A 74 -24.37 17.67 -8.06
CA ILE A 74 -22.94 17.41 -8.21
C ILE A 74 -22.24 17.25 -6.83
N GLU A 75 -22.93 17.59 -5.72
CA GLU A 75 -22.42 17.51 -4.35
C GLU A 75 -21.90 16.11 -3.97
N TYR A 76 -22.48 15.05 -4.53
CA TYR A 76 -22.10 13.67 -4.20
C TYR A 76 -20.88 13.15 -4.99
N VAL A 77 -20.44 13.85 -6.03
CA VAL A 77 -19.33 13.40 -6.89
C VAL A 77 -18.02 13.29 -6.10
N PRO A 78 -17.60 14.29 -5.31
CA PRO A 78 -16.39 14.19 -4.48
C PRO A 78 -16.43 13.02 -3.50
N VAL A 79 -17.56 12.82 -2.83
CA VAL A 79 -17.74 11.75 -1.84
C VAL A 79 -17.66 10.38 -2.50
N THR A 80 -18.29 10.23 -3.67
CA THR A 80 -18.29 8.98 -4.42
C THR A 80 -16.88 8.62 -4.88
N ILE A 81 -16.15 9.59 -5.45
CA ILE A 81 -14.77 9.39 -5.90
C ILE A 81 -13.88 9.03 -4.71
N ALA A 82 -13.94 9.80 -3.63
CA ALA A 82 -13.15 9.53 -2.42
C ALA A 82 -13.43 8.12 -1.86
N THR A 83 -14.70 7.71 -1.81
CA THR A 83 -15.11 6.39 -1.33
C THR A 83 -14.57 5.27 -2.22
N VAL A 84 -14.65 5.42 -3.54
CA VAL A 84 -14.12 4.42 -4.48
C VAL A 84 -12.61 4.27 -4.31
N PHE A 85 -11.87 5.38 -4.24
CA PHE A 85 -10.42 5.32 -4.04
C PHE A 85 -10.03 4.75 -2.68
N GLY A 86 -10.74 5.12 -1.61
CA GLY A 86 -10.59 4.52 -0.29
C GLY A 86 -10.82 3.01 -0.31
N LEU A 87 -11.89 2.56 -0.98
CA LEU A 87 -12.21 1.14 -1.12
C LEU A 87 -11.14 0.39 -1.91
N VAL A 88 -10.66 0.95 -3.03
CA VAL A 88 -9.57 0.37 -3.81
C VAL A 88 -8.31 0.23 -2.96
N MET A 89 -7.96 1.26 -2.19
CA MET A 89 -6.81 1.21 -1.28
C MET A 89 -6.99 0.14 -0.20
N TYR A 90 -8.20 0.02 0.37
CA TYR A 90 -8.50 -1.01 1.36
C TYR A 90 -8.37 -2.43 0.80
N VAL A 91 -8.96 -2.68 -0.37
CA VAL A 91 -8.89 -3.98 -1.05
C VAL A 91 -7.44 -4.31 -1.43
N ALA A 92 -6.67 -3.32 -1.91
CA ALA A 92 -5.25 -3.49 -2.18
C ALA A 92 -4.48 -3.87 -0.91
N GLY A 93 -4.71 -3.18 0.20
CA GLY A 93 -4.11 -3.50 1.50
C GLY A 93 -4.48 -4.89 2.01
N TRP A 94 -5.73 -5.30 1.79
CA TRP A 94 -6.20 -6.63 2.11
C TRP A 94 -5.44 -7.70 1.32
N GLN A 95 -5.30 -7.52 0.01
CA GLN A 95 -4.56 -8.47 -0.84
C GLN A 95 -3.07 -8.49 -0.52
N ILE A 96 -2.46 -7.32 -0.26
CA ILE A 96 -1.00 -7.17 -0.11
C ILE A 96 -0.52 -7.59 1.28
N ILE A 97 -1.18 -7.11 2.35
CA ILE A 97 -0.70 -7.29 3.72
C ILE A 97 -1.48 -8.36 4.47
N VAL A 98 -2.82 -8.35 4.37
CA VAL A 98 -3.66 -9.30 5.13
C VAL A 98 -3.53 -10.70 4.53
N GLY A 99 -3.60 -10.79 3.20
CA GLY A 99 -3.57 -12.02 2.44
C GLY A 99 -4.86 -12.84 2.60
N THR A 100 -5.03 -13.80 1.71
CA THR A 100 -6.08 -14.84 1.81
C THR A 100 -5.44 -16.16 2.24
N ILE A 101 -6.21 -17.00 2.94
CA ILE A 101 -5.73 -18.30 3.41
C ILE A 101 -5.36 -19.15 2.17
N GLY A 102 -4.11 -19.60 2.10
CA GLY A 102 -3.62 -20.48 1.02
C GLY A 102 -2.86 -19.80 -0.13
N MET A 103 -2.76 -18.47 -0.17
CA MET A 103 -1.93 -17.79 -1.19
C MET A 103 -0.45 -17.69 -0.76
N PRO A 104 0.50 -17.83 -1.70
CA PRO A 104 1.91 -17.58 -1.42
C PRO A 104 2.12 -16.12 -0.99
N ARG A 105 2.99 -15.91 0.01
CA ARG A 105 3.26 -14.57 0.55
C ARG A 105 3.73 -13.63 -0.57
N THR A 106 3.09 -12.47 -0.65
CA THR A 106 3.43 -11.35 -1.53
C THR A 106 4.89 -10.93 -1.33
N ALA A 107 5.55 -10.53 -2.42
CA ALA A 107 6.94 -10.09 -2.37
C ALA A 107 7.09 -8.88 -1.43
N GLY A 108 8.07 -8.92 -0.51
CA GLY A 108 8.28 -7.87 0.49
C GLY A 108 8.45 -6.46 -0.09
N ARG A 109 8.90 -6.35 -1.35
CA ARG A 109 9.01 -5.06 -2.06
C ARG A 109 7.65 -4.41 -2.33
N VAL A 110 6.61 -5.18 -2.65
CA VAL A 110 5.25 -4.66 -2.90
C VAL A 110 4.63 -4.16 -1.60
N VAL A 111 4.79 -4.94 -0.53
CA VAL A 111 4.38 -4.57 0.82
C VAL A 111 5.06 -3.27 1.25
N LEU A 112 6.34 -3.11 0.94
CA LEU A 112 7.07 -1.88 1.24
C LEU A 112 6.47 -0.66 0.54
N TRP A 113 6.25 -0.74 -0.76
CA TRP A 113 5.66 0.37 -1.52
C TRP A 113 4.30 0.77 -0.99
N TYR A 114 3.47 -0.22 -0.66
CA TYR A 114 2.17 0.01 -0.05
C TYR A 114 2.32 0.71 1.33
N LEU A 115 3.25 0.25 2.17
CA LEU A 115 3.51 0.88 3.47
C LEU A 115 3.99 2.32 3.34
N VAL A 116 4.90 2.60 2.41
CA VAL A 116 5.42 3.95 2.17
C VAL A 116 4.30 4.86 1.66
N ALA A 117 3.53 4.42 0.66
CA ALA A 117 2.43 5.21 0.10
C ALA A 117 1.34 5.48 1.15
N GLY A 118 0.93 4.48 1.92
CA GLY A 118 -0.06 4.64 2.97
C GLY A 118 0.41 5.49 4.13
N THR A 119 1.68 5.38 4.54
CA THR A 119 2.28 6.26 5.55
C THR A 119 2.30 7.71 5.07
N LEU A 120 2.66 7.94 3.81
CA LEU A 120 2.64 9.27 3.21
C LEU A 120 1.22 9.86 3.21
N ALA A 121 0.21 9.09 2.83
CA ALA A 121 -1.19 9.52 2.89
C ALA A 121 -1.62 9.90 4.32
N VAL A 122 -1.26 9.09 5.32
CA VAL A 122 -1.55 9.43 6.73
C VAL A 122 -0.88 10.74 7.14
N LEU A 123 0.38 10.97 6.74
CA LEU A 123 1.08 12.22 7.06
C LEU A 123 0.42 13.43 6.39
N VAL A 124 -0.02 13.31 5.14
CA VAL A 124 -0.75 14.36 4.42
C VAL A 124 -2.08 14.64 5.11
N ALA A 125 -2.85 13.61 5.47
CA ALA A 125 -4.11 13.76 6.18
C ALA A 125 -3.93 14.45 7.55
N LEU A 126 -2.88 14.09 8.30
CA LEU A 126 -2.55 14.73 9.57
C LEU A 126 -2.13 16.19 9.37
N MET A 127 -1.31 16.48 8.36
CA MET A 127 -0.93 17.85 8.01
C MET A 127 -2.18 18.71 7.76
N TRP A 128 -3.11 18.22 6.95
CA TRP A 128 -4.38 18.90 6.70
C TRP A 128 -5.22 19.10 7.96
N PHE A 129 -5.29 18.08 8.81
CA PHE A 129 -5.99 18.16 10.08
C PHE A 129 -5.42 19.26 10.98
N PHE A 130 -4.10 19.32 11.14
CA PHE A 130 -3.45 20.37 11.94
C PHE A 130 -3.63 21.75 11.33
N GLN A 131 -3.49 21.90 10.01
CA GLN A 131 -3.72 23.17 9.32
C GLN A 131 -5.18 23.65 9.47
N THR A 132 -6.14 22.74 9.41
CA THR A 132 -7.56 23.09 9.61
C THR A 132 -7.80 23.55 11.05
N ARG A 133 -7.19 22.89 12.03
CA ARG A 133 -7.28 23.26 13.46
C ARG A 133 -6.66 24.62 13.74
N THR A 134 -5.53 24.96 13.13
CA THR A 134 -4.90 26.28 13.32
C THR A 134 -5.79 27.40 12.78
N ILE A 135 -6.42 27.21 11.62
CA ILE A 135 -7.35 28.19 11.03
C ILE A 135 -8.59 28.41 11.92
N ILE A 136 -9.13 27.35 12.53
CA ILE A 136 -10.33 27.46 13.39
C ILE A 136 -10.02 28.19 14.71
N ASN A 137 -8.80 28.06 15.24
CA ASN A 137 -8.44 28.57 16.56
C ASN A 137 -7.84 29.99 16.54
N THR A 138 -7.64 30.62 15.38
CA THR A 138 -7.20 32.02 15.32
C THR A 138 -8.33 32.94 15.76
N PRO A 139 -8.17 33.73 16.84
CA PRO A 139 -9.17 34.72 17.24
C PRO A 139 -9.30 35.77 16.13
N ILE A 140 -10.56 36.03 15.74
CA ILE A 140 -10.94 37.08 14.78
C ILE A 140 -10.75 38.45 15.42
#